data_AF-A0A496TM15-F1
#
_entry.id   AF-A0A496TM15-F1
#
_cell.length_a   1.000
_cell.length_b   1.000
_cell.length_c   1.000
_cell.angle_alpha   90.00
_cell.angle_beta   90.00
_cell.angle_gamma   90.00
#
_symmetry.space_group_name_H-M   'P 1'
#
loop_
_entity.id
_entity.type
_entity.pdbx_description
1 polymer ?
#
loop_
_entity_poly.entity_id
_entity_poly.type
_entity_poly.pdbx_seq_one_letter_code
_entity_poly.pdbx_strand_id
1 'polypeptide(L)'
;MRLMDCKDFKNLMMGYLDNELSKEEKTIVEEHLRNCSVCSKELEGFKELKEVTKEMELVDPEDKIWEQYWSGIYNRIERGIGWILLSIGGIILLIYGGYKAVENLIADPTVGIILKIAILFSIGGIATLLISVLRERLYFWKKDRYRHVRR
;
A
#
# COMPACT_ATOMS: atom_id res chain seq x y z
N MET A 1 12.45 30.43 49.78
CA MET A 1 12.52 30.30 48.31
C MET A 1 13.42 29.11 48.02
N ARG A 2 12.88 28.04 47.43
CA ARG A 2 13.63 26.80 47.20
C ARG A 2 14.51 27.06 45.97
N LEU A 3 15.80 27.28 46.19
CA LEU A 3 16.76 27.41 45.09
C LEU A 3 16.82 26.06 44.37
N MET A 4 16.48 26.07 43.09
CA MET A 4 16.57 24.91 42.22
C MET A 4 18.02 24.45 42.15
N ASP A 5 18.25 23.16 42.38
CA ASP A 5 19.58 22.58 42.28
C ASP A 5 19.92 22.18 40.83
N CYS A 6 21.19 21.85 40.57
CA CYS A 6 21.63 21.46 39.23
C CYS A 6 21.03 20.12 38.77
N LYS A 7 20.52 19.29 39.69
CA LYS A 7 19.93 17.98 39.38
C LYS A 7 18.50 18.15 38.90
N ASP A 8 17.74 19.02 39.56
CA ASP A 8 16.42 19.43 39.15
C ASP A 8 16.48 20.10 37.76
N PHE A 9 17.51 20.93 37.50
CA PHE A 9 17.67 21.57 36.19
C PHE A 9 17.81 20.54 35.07
N LYS A 10 18.63 19.49 35.27
CA LYS A 10 18.82 18.44 34.25
C LYS A 10 17.51 17.71 33.90
N ASN A 11 16.59 17.58 34.86
CA ASN A 11 15.28 16.97 34.59
C ASN A 11 14.38 17.87 33.73
N LEU A 12 14.48 19.20 33.89
CA LEU A 12 13.65 20.16 33.15
C LEU A 12 14.31 20.69 31.88
N MET A 13 15.61 20.46 31.68
CA MET A 13 16.40 21.01 30.58
C MET A 13 15.83 20.67 29.19
N MET A 14 15.45 19.41 28.97
CA MET A 14 14.88 18.98 27.69
C MET A 14 13.52 19.64 27.43
N GLY A 15 12.64 19.67 28.44
CA GLY A 15 11.36 20.39 28.34
C GLY A 15 11.54 21.89 28.12
N TYR A 16 12.59 22.50 28.66
CA TYR A 16 12.93 23.90 28.40
C TYR A 16 13.39 24.12 26.94
N LEU A 17 14.22 23.21 26.40
CA LEU A 17 14.71 23.24 25.00
C LEU A 17 13.58 23.07 23.98
N ASP A 18 12.57 22.27 24.31
CA ASP A 18 11.41 21.99 23.46
C ASP A 18 10.22 22.90 23.76
N ASN A 19 10.37 23.84 24.70
CA ASN A 19 9.37 24.82 25.12
C ASN A 19 8.06 24.18 25.63
N GLU A 20 8.19 23.05 26.33
CA GLU A 20 7.10 22.25 26.92
C GLU A 20 6.85 22.56 28.42
N LEU A 21 7.70 23.38 29.05
CA LEU A 21 7.54 23.76 30.45
C LEU A 21 6.40 24.76 30.68
N SER A 22 5.77 24.69 31.86
CA SER A 22 4.84 25.73 32.33
C SER A 22 5.57 27.06 32.57
N LYS A 23 4.81 28.16 32.67
CA LYS A 23 5.39 29.50 32.88
C LYS A 23 6.14 29.59 34.21
N GLU A 24 5.61 28.92 35.23
CA GLU A 24 6.18 28.85 36.57
C GLU A 24 7.52 28.10 36.55
N GLU A 25 7.56 26.93 35.91
CA GLU A 25 8.79 26.13 35.77
C GLU A 25 9.85 26.85 34.94
N LYS A 26 9.45 27.51 33.85
CA LYS A 26 10.34 28.28 32.99
C LYS A 26 11.03 29.41 33.76
N THR A 27 10.29 30.11 34.63
CA THR A 27 10.82 31.19 35.47
C THR A 27 11.89 30.66 36.44
N ILE A 28 11.64 29.51 37.06
CA ILE A 28 12.58 28.87 37.99
C ILE A 28 13.87 28.43 37.26
N VAL A 29 13.74 27.84 36.07
CA VAL A 29 14.88 27.45 35.23
C VAL A 29 15.70 28.68 34.81
N GLU A 30 15.05 29.76 34.39
CA GLU A 30 15.73 31.01 34.00
C GLU A 30 16.47 31.67 35.17
N GLU A 31 15.90 31.63 36.38
CA GLU A 31 16.56 32.10 37.60
C GLU A 31 17.80 31.25 37.92
N HIS A 32 17.73 29.93 37.76
CA HIS A 32 18.87 29.03 37.94
C HIS A 32 19.98 29.30 36.91
N LEU A 33 19.63 29.48 35.64
CA LEU A 33 20.59 29.75 34.55
C LEU A 33 21.36 31.07 34.73
N ARG A 34 20.74 32.08 35.36
CA ARG A 34 21.43 33.34 35.71
C ARG A 34 22.51 33.15 36.77
N ASN A 35 22.33 32.18 37.67
CA ASN A 35 23.18 31.95 38.82
C ASN A 35 24.18 30.79 38.63
N CYS A 36 23.97 29.90 37.65
CA CYS A 36 24.80 28.72 37.40
C CYS A 36 25.39 28.73 35.99
N SER A 37 26.70 29.03 35.89
CA SER A 37 27.44 29.02 34.62
C SER A 37 27.64 27.62 34.03
N VAL A 38 27.63 26.58 34.87
CA VAL A 38 27.79 25.17 34.43
C VAL A 38 26.57 24.71 33.64
N CYS A 39 25.37 24.91 34.19
CA CYS A 39 24.11 24.54 33.54
C CYS A 39 23.82 25.38 32.30
N SER A 40 24.25 26.65 32.28
CA SER A 40 24.17 27.50 31.10
C SER A 40 24.99 26.96 29.93
N LYS A 41 26.24 26.53 30.17
CA LYS A 41 27.08 25.90 29.15
C LYS A 41 26.52 24.57 28.66
N GLU A 42 25.97 23.75 29.55
CA GLU A 42 25.34 22.47 29.18
C GLU A 42 24.14 22.69 28.25
N LEU A 43 23.27 23.65 28.57
CA LEU A 43 22.13 24.03 27.74
C LEU A 43 22.56 24.54 26.35
N GLU A 44 23.63 25.33 26.28
CA GLU A 44 24.18 25.83 25.02
C GLU A 44 24.65 24.70 24.10
N GLY A 45 25.33 23.68 24.65
CA GLY A 45 25.72 22.50 23.88
C GLY A 45 24.54 21.70 23.32
N PHE A 46 23.45 21.56 24.07
CA PHE A 46 22.23 20.93 23.56
C PHE A 46 21.50 21.78 22.51
N LYS A 47 21.55 23.12 22.61
CA LYS A 47 21.02 24.01 21.57
C LYS A 47 21.79 23.85 20.26
N GLU A 48 23.12 23.78 20.34
CA GLU A 48 23.98 23.57 19.18
C GLU A 48 23.66 22.22 18.50
N LEU A 49 23.56 21.14 19.27
CA LEU A 49 23.16 19.82 18.74
C LEU A 49 21.79 19.87 18.05
N LYS A 50 20.81 20.56 18.65
CA LYS A 50 19.46 20.73 18.08
C LYS A 50 19.51 21.45 16.73
N GLU A 51 20.28 22.53 16.61
CA GLU A 51 20.44 23.24 15.34
C GLU A 51 21.15 22.37 14.28
N VAL A 52 22.22 21.66 14.64
CA VAL A 52 22.89 20.72 13.72
C VAL A 52 21.94 19.65 13.20
N THR A 53 21.11 19.07 14.08
CA THR A 53 20.12 18.06 13.66
C THR A 53 18.98 18.62 12.83
N LYS A 54 18.67 19.92 12.98
CA LYS A 54 17.64 20.62 12.21
C LYS A 54 18.12 21.01 10.82
N GLU A 55 19.42 21.28 10.66
CA GLU A 55 20.07 21.49 9.36
C GLU A 55 20.29 20.21 8.58
N MET A 56 20.18 19.03 9.21
CA MET A 56 20.07 17.78 8.48
C MET A 56 18.71 17.74 7.77
N GLU A 57 18.69 18.14 6.49
CA GLU A 57 17.56 17.89 5.60
C GLU A 57 17.28 16.39 5.60
N LEU A 58 16.18 16.01 6.26
CA LEU A 58 15.52 14.73 5.98
C LEU A 58 15.08 14.82 4.53
N VAL A 59 15.80 14.12 3.65
CA VAL A 59 15.41 13.96 2.25
C VAL A 59 14.01 13.34 2.24
N ASP A 60 12.99 14.17 2.02
CA ASP A 60 11.65 13.72 1.74
C ASP A 60 11.76 12.83 0.48
N PRO A 61 11.37 11.55 0.53
CA PRO A 61 11.52 10.67 -0.62
C PRO A 61 10.86 11.32 -1.83
N GLU A 62 11.67 11.71 -2.83
CA GLU A 62 11.23 12.34 -4.06
C GLU A 62 9.93 11.69 -4.55
N ASP A 63 8.97 12.50 -5.00
CA ASP A 63 7.67 12.05 -5.53
C ASP A 63 7.77 10.87 -6.52
N LYS A 64 8.92 10.73 -7.20
CA LYS A 64 9.27 9.57 -8.03
C LYS A 64 9.23 8.22 -7.32
N ILE A 65 9.67 8.14 -6.06
CA ILE A 65 9.63 6.89 -5.28
C ILE A 65 8.17 6.52 -4.99
N TRP A 66 7.35 7.51 -4.68
CA TRP A 66 5.91 7.34 -4.46
C TRP A 66 5.19 6.89 -5.74
N GLU A 67 5.42 7.54 -6.88
CA GLU A 67 4.86 7.10 -8.16
C GLU A 67 5.28 5.68 -8.52
N GLN A 68 6.55 5.32 -8.28
CA GLN A 68 7.08 4.00 -8.64
C GLN A 68 6.52 2.88 -7.73
N TYR A 69 6.27 3.17 -6.45
CA TYR A 69 5.63 2.25 -5.52
C TYR A 69 4.16 2.01 -5.90
N TRP A 70 3.39 3.08 -6.11
CA TRP A 70 1.95 2.99 -6.42
C TRP A 70 1.68 2.41 -7.80
N SER A 71 2.42 2.83 -8.83
CA SER A 71 2.21 2.36 -10.21
C SER A 71 2.49 0.87 -10.41
N GLY A 72 3.41 0.29 -9.62
CA GLY A 72 3.75 -1.14 -9.69
C GLY A 72 2.67 -2.04 -9.06
N ILE A 73 2.06 -1.58 -7.98
CA ILE A 73 1.08 -2.33 -7.19
C ILE A 73 -0.33 -2.19 -7.77
N TYR A 74 -0.77 -0.96 -8.05
CA TYR A 74 -2.15 -0.69 -8.46
C TYR A 74 -2.47 -1.33 -9.82
N ASN A 75 -1.61 -1.07 -10.82
CA ASN A 75 -1.79 -1.59 -12.17
C ASN A 75 -1.73 -3.13 -12.24
N ARG A 76 -1.03 -3.79 -11.30
CA ARG A 76 -0.93 -5.26 -11.28
C ARG A 76 -2.19 -5.88 -10.68
N ILE A 77 -2.72 -5.27 -9.64
CA ILE A 77 -3.90 -5.75 -8.91
C ILE A 77 -5.16 -5.52 -9.75
N GLU A 78 -5.37 -4.34 -10.31
CA GLU A 78 -6.54 -4.06 -11.15
C GLU A 78 -6.65 -5.00 -12.34
N ARG A 79 -5.53 -5.23 -13.05
CA ARG A 79 -5.53 -6.15 -14.18
C ARG A 79 -5.79 -7.58 -13.74
N GLY A 80 -5.21 -8.02 -12.62
CA GLY A 80 -5.46 -9.36 -12.06
C GLY A 80 -6.93 -9.56 -11.70
N ILE A 81 -7.51 -8.63 -10.92
CA ILE A 81 -8.89 -8.69 -10.46
C ILE A 81 -9.86 -8.59 -11.65
N GLY A 82 -9.59 -7.69 -12.60
CA GLY A 82 -10.42 -7.53 -13.80
C GLY A 82 -10.52 -8.81 -14.61
N TRP A 83 -9.41 -9.53 -14.82
CA TRP A 83 -9.44 -10.82 -15.54
C TRP A 83 -10.15 -11.92 -14.74
N ILE A 84 -10.04 -11.93 -13.41
CA ILE A 84 -10.77 -12.89 -12.56
C ILE A 84 -12.28 -12.64 -12.66
N LEU A 85 -12.73 -11.40 -12.49
CA LEU A 85 -14.13 -11.02 -12.57
C LEU A 85 -14.70 -11.29 -13.97
N LEU A 86 -13.96 -10.95 -15.03
CA LEU A 86 -14.36 -11.20 -16.42
C LEU A 86 -14.46 -12.70 -16.71
N SER A 87 -13.54 -13.51 -16.18
CA SER A 87 -13.58 -14.97 -16.36
C SER A 87 -14.78 -15.58 -15.63
N ILE A 88 -15.02 -15.18 -14.39
CA ILE A 88 -16.16 -15.67 -13.60
C ILE A 88 -17.48 -15.26 -14.26
N GLY A 89 -17.63 -14.00 -14.64
CA GLY A 89 -18.81 -13.50 -15.35
C GLY A 89 -19.04 -14.22 -16.68
N GLY A 90 -17.97 -14.42 -17.46
CA GLY A 90 -18.02 -15.17 -18.72
C GLY A 90 -18.45 -16.63 -18.53
N ILE A 91 -17.93 -17.31 -17.51
CA ILE A 91 -18.34 -18.68 -17.18
C ILE A 91 -19.83 -18.75 -16.80
N ILE A 92 -20.29 -17.84 -15.94
CA ILE A 92 -21.70 -17.79 -15.54
C ILE A 92 -22.61 -17.54 -16.75
N LEU A 93 -22.24 -16.60 -17.63
CA LEU A 93 -22.99 -16.31 -18.85
C LEU A 93 -23.00 -17.49 -19.82
N LEU A 94 -21.88 -18.20 -19.98
CA LEU A 94 -21.82 -19.40 -20.83
C LEU A 94 -22.68 -20.54 -20.28
N ILE A 95 -22.66 -20.75 -18.96
CA ILE A 95 -23.48 -21.79 -18.31
C ILE A 95 -24.96 -21.45 -18.41
N TYR A 96 -25.35 -20.24 -18.03
CA TYR A 96 -26.75 -19.81 -18.04
C TYR A 96 -27.29 -19.68 -19.47
N GLY A 97 -26.53 -19.06 -20.37
CA GLY A 97 -26.88 -18.94 -21.78
C GLY A 97 -26.95 -20.29 -22.47
N GLY A 98 -26.01 -21.19 -22.18
CA GLY A 98 -26.03 -22.57 -22.64
C GLY A 98 -27.25 -23.34 -22.14
N TYR A 99 -27.57 -23.23 -20.84
CA TYR A 99 -28.78 -23.82 -20.25
C TYR A 99 -30.05 -23.33 -20.95
N LYS A 100 -30.19 -22.01 -21.14
CA LYS A 100 -31.34 -21.41 -21.83
C LYS A 100 -31.42 -21.81 -23.30
N ALA A 101 -30.29 -21.90 -23.99
CA ALA A 101 -30.25 -22.36 -25.37
C ALA A 101 -30.71 -23.82 -25.48
N VAL A 102 -30.22 -24.70 -24.59
CA VAL A 102 -30.59 -26.11 -24.55
C VAL A 102 -32.06 -26.29 -24.17
N GLU A 103 -32.57 -25.55 -23.19
CA GLU A 103 -34.00 -25.55 -22.79
C GLU A 103 -34.90 -25.23 -24.00
N ASN A 104 -34.61 -24.13 -24.71
CA ASN A 104 -35.38 -23.73 -25.90
C ASN A 104 -35.25 -24.73 -27.06
N LEU A 105 -34.05 -25.31 -27.26
CA LEU A 105 -33.79 -26.30 -28.31
C LEU A 105 -34.46 -27.65 -28.04
N ILE A 106 -34.56 -28.09 -26.78
CA ILE A 106 -35.21 -29.34 -26.41
C ILE A 106 -36.73 -29.19 -26.47
N ALA A 107 -37.26 -28.04 -26.07
CA ALA A 107 -38.69 -27.75 -26.12
C ALA A 107 -39.24 -27.62 -27.56
N ASP A 108 -38.41 -27.25 -28.52
CA ASP A 108 -38.80 -27.12 -29.92
C ASP A 108 -38.65 -28.45 -30.70
N PRO A 109 -39.75 -29.09 -31.13
CA PRO A 109 -39.72 -30.35 -31.88
C PRO A 109 -39.21 -30.19 -33.31
N THR A 110 -39.12 -28.96 -33.83
CA THR A 110 -38.75 -28.69 -35.23
C THR A 110 -37.25 -28.72 -35.48
N VAL A 111 -36.43 -28.65 -34.42
CA VAL A 111 -34.98 -28.60 -34.54
C VAL A 111 -34.39 -30.01 -34.65
N GLY A 112 -33.72 -30.27 -35.78
CA GLY A 112 -33.05 -31.54 -36.05
C GLY A 112 -31.95 -31.89 -35.03
N ILE A 113 -31.84 -33.17 -34.70
CA ILE A 113 -30.87 -33.73 -33.72
C ILE A 113 -29.41 -33.32 -34.02
N ILE A 114 -29.06 -33.20 -35.30
CA ILE A 114 -27.70 -32.84 -35.75
C ILE A 114 -27.30 -31.44 -35.23
N LEU A 115 -28.21 -30.46 -35.26
CA LEU A 115 -27.94 -29.12 -34.77
C LEU A 115 -27.75 -29.09 -33.25
N LYS A 116 -28.50 -29.92 -32.51
CA LYS A 116 -28.36 -30.05 -31.05
C LYS A 116 -26.97 -30.56 -30.66
N ILE A 117 -26.47 -31.56 -31.37
CA ILE A 117 -25.13 -32.13 -31.17
C ILE A 117 -24.06 -31.08 -31.56
N ALA A 118 -24.20 -30.40 -32.69
CA ALA A 118 -23.25 -29.38 -33.15
C ALA A 118 -23.06 -28.23 -32.14
N ILE A 119 -24.15 -27.75 -31.53
CA ILE A 119 -24.12 -26.68 -30.53
C ILE A 119 -23.44 -27.15 -29.24
N LEU A 120 -23.76 -28.35 -28.76
CA LEU A 120 -23.13 -28.93 -27.57
C LEU A 120 -21.62 -29.08 -27.71
N PHE A 121 -21.17 -29.64 -28.84
CA PHE A 121 -19.73 -29.79 -29.12
C PHE A 121 -19.03 -28.42 -29.29
N SER A 122 -19.70 -27.44 -29.88
CA SER A 122 -19.14 -26.08 -30.03
C SER A 122 -18.94 -25.39 -28.68
N ILE A 123 -19.93 -25.47 -27.78
CA ILE A 123 -19.83 -24.91 -26.42
C ILE A 123 -18.72 -25.62 -25.63
N GLY A 124 -18.66 -26.95 -25.69
CA GLY A 124 -17.62 -27.74 -25.02
C GLY A 124 -16.21 -27.42 -25.53
N GLY A 125 -16.05 -27.25 -26.85
CA GLY A 125 -14.79 -26.85 -27.48
C GLY A 125 -14.32 -25.46 -27.05
N ILE A 126 -15.24 -24.49 -27.01
CA ILE A 126 -14.91 -23.13 -26.54
C ILE A 126 -14.52 -23.14 -25.06
N ALA A 127 -15.23 -23.89 -24.21
CA ALA A 127 -14.92 -24.00 -22.79
C ALA A 127 -13.54 -24.63 -22.55
N THR A 128 -13.18 -25.69 -23.30
CA THR A 128 -11.86 -26.34 -23.18
C THR A 128 -10.73 -25.45 -23.66
N LEU A 129 -10.91 -24.71 -24.76
CA LEU A 129 -9.92 -23.72 -25.22
C LEU A 129 -9.73 -22.59 -24.20
N LEU A 130 -10.81 -22.07 -23.63
CA LEU A 130 -10.76 -21.05 -22.58
C LEU A 130 -9.99 -21.53 -21.35
N ILE A 131 -10.22 -22.76 -20.90
CA ILE A 131 -9.48 -23.36 -19.77
C ILE A 131 -8.01 -23.54 -20.13
N SER A 132 -7.68 -23.96 -21.35
CA SER A 132 -6.30 -24.13 -21.81
C SER A 132 -5.54 -22.79 -21.79
N VAL A 133 -6.12 -21.75 -22.38
CA VAL A 133 -5.52 -20.40 -22.42
C VAL A 133 -5.40 -19.82 -21.02
N LEU A 134 -6.41 -19.99 -20.17
CA LEU A 134 -6.36 -19.52 -18.78
C LEU A 134 -5.25 -20.24 -18.00
N ARG A 135 -5.12 -21.56 -18.14
CA ARG A 135 -4.06 -22.35 -17.48
C ARG A 135 -2.68 -21.89 -17.94
N GLU A 136 -2.49 -21.73 -19.24
CA GLU A 136 -1.24 -21.25 -19.83
C GLU A 136 -0.88 -19.86 -19.29
N ARG A 137 -1.85 -18.93 -19.28
CA ARG A 137 -1.65 -17.57 -18.78
C ARG A 137 -1.31 -17.55 -17.30
N LEU A 138 -1.95 -18.38 -16.47
CA LEU A 138 -1.64 -18.52 -15.05
C LEU A 138 -0.24 -19.12 -14.82
N TYR A 139 0.17 -20.09 -15.63
CA TYR A 139 1.49 -20.71 -15.55
C TYR A 139 2.59 -19.69 -15.86
N PHE A 140 2.47 -18.96 -16.97
CA PHE A 140 3.44 -17.92 -17.34
C PHE A 140 3.46 -16.78 -16.33
N TRP A 141 2.29 -16.40 -15.78
CA TRP A 141 2.24 -15.38 -14.74
C TRP A 141 3.03 -15.79 -13.49
N LYS A 142 2.97 -17.07 -13.06
CA LYS A 142 3.77 -17.56 -11.93
C LYS A 142 5.26 -17.71 -12.25
N LYS A 143 5.63 -18.06 -13.48
CA LYS A 143 7.01 -18.45 -13.82
C LYS A 143 7.88 -17.33 -14.37
N ASP A 144 7.30 -16.20 -14.74
CA ASP A 144 8.04 -15.10 -15.35
C ASP A 144 8.87 -14.31 -14.32
N ARG A 145 10.14 -14.74 -14.18
CA ARG A 145 11.18 -14.17 -13.30
C ARG A 145 11.66 -12.79 -13.77
N TYR A 146 11.36 -12.38 -14.99
CA TYR A 146 11.84 -11.11 -15.58
C TYR A 146 10.75 -10.03 -15.73
N ARG A 147 9.58 -10.23 -15.13
CA ARG A 147 8.45 -9.26 -15.16
C ARG A 147 8.76 -7.85 -14.63
N HIS A 148 9.92 -7.64 -14.02
CA HIS A 148 10.34 -6.37 -13.42
C HIS A 148 11.56 -5.75 -14.10
N VAL A 149 12.13 -6.38 -15.12
CA VAL A 149 13.27 -5.81 -15.84
C VAL A 149 12.73 -4.86 -16.91
N ARG A 150 12.81 -3.55 -16.63
CA ARG A 150 12.62 -2.52 -17.67
C ARG A 150 13.83 -2.56 -18.60
N ARG A 151 13.60 -2.53 -19.91
CA ARG A 151 14.62 -2.36 -20.93
C ARG A 151 14.79 -0.88 -21.22
#